data_AF-A0A7Y4NS71-F1
#
_entry.id   AF-A0A7Y4NS71-F1
#
_cell.length_a   1.000
_cell.length_b   1.000
_cell.length_c   1.000
_cell.angle_alpha   90.00
_cell.angle_beta   90.00
_cell.angle_gamma   90.00
#
_symmetry.space_group_name_H-M   'P 1'
#
loop_
_entity.id
_entity.type
_entity.pdbx_description
1 polymer ?
#
loop_
_entity_poly.entity_id
_entity_poly.type
_entity_poly.pdbx_seq_one_letter_code
_entity_poly.pdbx_strand_id
1 'polypeptide(L)'
;MLAGVEEAPIGSEAVANVFRTLAPEDVQLFPVTVEGEPERYFVVNAIKALDCIDEERCLEVQHFPEGSSPEFAGEYRWIYGLRIDPSKTEGAQVFRLKKFKTALIVSEDIKNALEGVGNLGVSFERVTGAPEPR
;
A
#
# COMPACT_ATOMS: atom_id res chain seq x y z
N MET A 1 17.60 -10.99 5.44
CA MET A 1 16.13 -11.12 5.48
C MET A 1 15.57 -9.70 5.48
N LEU A 2 14.80 -9.31 4.47
CA LEU A 2 14.21 -7.98 4.38
C LEU A 2 13.03 -7.91 5.37
N ALA A 3 13.31 -7.67 6.65
CA ALA A 3 12.26 -7.47 7.64
C ALA A 3 11.41 -6.25 7.23
N GLY A 4 10.10 -6.41 7.14
CA GLY A 4 9.17 -5.35 6.72
C GLY A 4 8.79 -5.32 5.23
N VAL A 5 9.36 -6.21 4.41
CA VAL A 5 8.93 -6.42 3.01
C VAL A 5 7.89 -7.55 2.98
N GLU A 6 6.81 -7.39 3.71
CA GLU A 6 5.64 -8.26 3.59
C GLU A 6 4.73 -7.67 2.52
N GLU A 7 4.39 -8.48 1.51
CA GLU A 7 3.47 -8.10 0.42
C GLU A 7 3.88 -6.86 -0.40
N ALA A 8 5.18 -6.55 -0.47
CA ALA A 8 5.68 -5.49 -1.34
C ALA A 8 5.47 -5.86 -2.81
N PRO A 9 4.87 -4.97 -3.63
CA PRO A 9 4.66 -5.27 -5.04
C PRO A 9 6.01 -5.34 -5.77
N ILE A 10 6.06 -6.24 -6.75
CA ILE A 10 7.14 -6.32 -7.72
C ILE A 10 6.65 -5.64 -9.00
N GLY A 11 7.40 -4.63 -9.44
CA GLY A 11 7.08 -3.86 -10.64
C GLY A 11 8.17 -3.97 -11.70
N SER A 12 7.80 -3.78 -12.96
CA SER A 12 8.76 -3.58 -14.05
C SER A 12 9.56 -2.29 -13.88
N GLU A 13 10.57 -2.08 -14.71
CA GLU A 13 11.35 -0.83 -14.73
C GLU A 13 10.46 0.40 -14.97
N ALA A 14 9.40 0.29 -15.78
CA ALA A 14 8.44 1.38 -16.01
C ALA A 14 7.65 1.73 -14.74
N VAL A 15 7.16 0.73 -14.00
CA VAL A 15 6.49 0.94 -12.70
C VAL A 15 7.44 1.55 -11.69
N ALA A 16 8.67 1.04 -11.59
CA ALA A 16 9.69 1.57 -10.70
C ALA A 16 10.02 3.04 -11.00
N ASN A 17 10.02 3.43 -12.29
CA ASN A 17 10.26 4.81 -12.70
C ASN A 17 9.15 5.78 -12.24
N VAL A 18 7.90 5.34 -12.15
CA VAL A 18 6.80 6.16 -11.61
C VAL A 18 7.12 6.56 -10.17
N PHE A 19 7.40 5.58 -9.31
CA PHE A 19 7.71 5.84 -7.91
C PHE A 19 9.00 6.65 -7.74
N ARG A 20 10.04 6.35 -8.51
CA ARG A 20 11.31 7.10 -8.48
C ARG A 20 11.13 8.57 -8.82
N THR A 21 10.20 8.88 -9.73
CA THR A 21 9.97 10.25 -10.19
C THR A 21 9.08 11.04 -9.24
N LEU A 22 8.00 10.41 -8.75
CA LEU A 22 6.93 11.11 -8.05
C LEU A 22 7.04 11.02 -6.53
N ALA A 23 7.67 9.97 -5.98
CA ALA A 23 7.74 9.74 -4.54
C ALA A 23 9.08 9.11 -4.10
N PRO A 24 10.25 9.64 -4.51
CA PRO A 24 11.55 9.04 -4.18
C PRO A 24 11.82 8.95 -2.67
N GLU A 25 11.27 9.87 -1.88
CA GLU A 25 11.44 9.91 -0.42
C GLU A 25 10.48 8.97 0.33
N ASP A 26 9.55 8.32 -0.37
CA ASP A 26 8.56 7.43 0.23
C ASP A 26 8.82 5.95 -0.09
N VAL A 27 9.72 5.66 -1.03
CA VAL A 27 10.03 4.29 -1.46
C VAL A 27 11.51 3.97 -1.49
N GLN A 28 11.83 2.69 -1.28
CA GLN A 28 13.06 2.06 -1.71
C GLN A 28 12.76 1.10 -2.87
N LEU A 29 13.58 1.16 -3.91
CA LEU A 29 13.46 0.32 -5.10
C LEU A 29 14.65 -0.63 -5.13
N PHE A 30 14.40 -1.92 -4.92
CA PHE A 30 15.46 -2.93 -4.93
C PHE A 30 15.40 -3.71 -6.24
N PRO A 31 16.44 -3.67 -7.08
CA PRO A 31 16.48 -4.45 -8.31
C PRO A 31 16.50 -5.95 -7.98
N VAL A 32 15.70 -6.71 -8.72
CA VAL A 32 15.60 -8.17 -8.59
C VAL A 32 15.53 -8.82 -9.97
N THR A 33 15.97 -10.07 -10.04
CA THR A 33 15.79 -10.93 -11.21
C THR A 33 14.59 -11.85 -10.96
N VAL A 34 13.71 -11.95 -11.94
CA VAL A 34 12.60 -12.91 -11.93
C VAL A 34 12.95 -14.04 -12.88
N GLU A 35 12.87 -15.29 -12.40
CA GLU A 35 13.20 -16.45 -13.23
C GLU A 35 12.22 -16.56 -14.42
N GLY A 36 12.76 -16.80 -15.61
CA GLY A 36 11.98 -16.88 -16.85
C GLY A 36 11.69 -15.52 -17.49
N GLU A 37 12.00 -14.42 -16.82
CA GLU A 37 11.78 -13.06 -17.32
C GLU A 37 13.12 -12.41 -17.73
N PRO A 38 13.26 -11.91 -18.97
CA PRO A 38 14.49 -11.27 -19.43
C PRO A 38 14.61 -9.81 -18.97
N GLU A 39 13.51 -9.20 -18.53
CA GLU A 39 13.45 -7.80 -18.10
C GLU A 39 13.87 -7.61 -16.64
N ARG A 40 14.22 -6.37 -16.27
CA ARG A 40 14.54 -6.01 -14.88
C ARG A 40 13.27 -5.67 -14.11
N TYR A 41 13.18 -6.23 -12.91
CA TYR A 41 12.10 -5.99 -11.98
C TYR A 41 12.63 -5.33 -10.71
N PHE A 42 11.74 -4.72 -9.95
CA PHE A 42 12.05 -4.04 -8.72
C PHE A 42 11.03 -4.40 -7.65
N VAL A 43 11.52 -4.72 -6.45
CA VAL A 43 10.68 -4.68 -5.25
C VAL A 43 10.44 -3.22 -4.90
N VAL A 44 9.17 -2.82 -4.79
CA VAL A 44 8.75 -1.49 -4.38
C VAL A 44 8.44 -1.51 -2.88
N ASN A 45 9.40 -1.11 -2.06
CA ASN A 45 9.25 -1.06 -0.62
C ASN A 45 8.83 0.35 -0.19
N ALA A 46 7.64 0.50 0.39
CA ALA A 46 7.25 1.76 1.03
C ALA A 46 7.96 1.90 2.39
N ILE A 47 8.58 3.04 2.65
CA ILE A 47 9.37 3.24 3.88
C ILE A 47 8.60 3.93 5.01
N LYS A 48 7.39 4.40 4.72
CA LYS A 48 6.49 5.04 5.69
C LYS A 48 5.37 4.10 6.10
N ALA A 49 5.10 4.03 7.40
CA ALA A 49 3.96 3.32 7.97
C ALA A 49 3.17 4.26 8.89
N LEU A 50 1.91 4.53 8.56
CA LEU A 50 1.09 5.57 9.19
C LEU A 50 -0.15 4.99 9.90
N ASP A 51 -0.56 5.60 11.01
CA ASP A 51 -1.78 5.24 11.76
C ASP A 51 -2.90 6.20 11.40
N CYS A 52 -3.45 6.03 10.20
CA CYS A 52 -4.43 6.94 9.61
C CYS A 52 -5.75 6.26 9.22
N ILE A 53 -6.02 5.05 9.69
CA ILE A 53 -7.30 4.38 9.44
C ILE A 53 -8.42 5.15 10.14
N ASP A 54 -9.49 5.40 9.40
CA ASP A 54 -10.73 6.01 9.89
C ASP A 54 -11.76 4.89 10.10
N GLU A 55 -11.65 4.20 11.25
CA GLU A 55 -12.48 3.02 11.56
C GLU A 55 -13.97 3.32 11.47
N GLU A 56 -14.40 4.52 11.87
CA GLU A 56 -15.82 4.92 11.87
C GLU A 56 -16.41 4.99 10.46
N ARG A 57 -15.56 5.18 9.44
CA ARG A 57 -15.96 5.27 8.03
C ARG A 57 -15.68 4.00 7.24
N CYS A 58 -14.94 3.05 7.80
CA CYS A 58 -14.80 1.72 7.21
C CYS A 58 -16.15 1.02 7.15
N LEU A 59 -16.37 0.16 6.14
CA LEU A 59 -17.62 -0.59 6.03
C LEU A 59 -17.73 -1.67 7.11
N GLU A 60 -16.63 -2.38 7.38
CA GLU A 60 -16.54 -3.36 8.46
C GLU A 60 -15.09 -3.49 8.90
N VAL A 61 -14.87 -3.58 10.22
CA VAL A 61 -13.56 -3.78 10.83
C VAL A 61 -13.61 -5.04 11.68
N GLN A 62 -12.73 -5.99 11.37
CA GLN A 62 -12.56 -7.22 12.14
C GLN A 62 -11.27 -7.16 12.93
N HIS A 63 -11.37 -7.28 14.25
CA HIS A 63 -10.22 -7.37 15.14
C HIS A 63 -9.89 -8.83 15.45
N PHE A 64 -8.64 -9.07 15.84
CA PHE A 64 -8.26 -10.35 16.44
C PHE A 64 -8.98 -10.54 17.79
N PRO A 65 -9.41 -11.76 18.14
CA PRO A 65 -10.01 -12.05 19.44
C PRO A 65 -9.08 -11.70 20.61
N GLU A 66 -9.65 -11.37 21.77
CA GLU A 66 -8.87 -11.26 23.01
C GLU A 66 -8.14 -12.58 23.30
N GLY A 67 -6.89 -12.49 23.73
CA GLY A 67 -6.02 -13.65 23.94
C GLY A 67 -5.33 -14.19 22.68
N SER A 68 -5.49 -13.53 21.53
CA SER A 68 -4.66 -13.78 20.35
C SER A 68 -3.18 -13.52 20.66
N SER A 69 -2.31 -14.12 19.84
CA SER A 69 -0.87 -14.03 20.04
C SER A 69 -0.38 -12.56 20.06
N PRO A 70 0.60 -12.19 20.90
CA PRO A 70 1.01 -10.79 21.12
C PRO A 70 1.36 -10.00 19.85
N GLU A 71 1.84 -10.67 18.80
CA GLU A 71 2.13 -10.06 17.50
C GLU A 71 0.91 -9.46 16.79
N PHE A 72 -0.30 -9.89 17.16
CA PHE A 72 -1.56 -9.39 16.60
C PHE A 72 -2.27 -8.37 17.51
N ALA A 73 -1.68 -8.06 18.67
CA ALA A 73 -2.28 -7.14 19.63
C ALA A 73 -2.38 -5.73 19.01
N GLY A 74 -3.61 -5.26 18.79
CA GLY A 74 -3.89 -3.96 18.19
C GLY A 74 -3.81 -3.91 16.66
N GLU A 75 -3.57 -5.04 16.00
CA GLU A 75 -3.64 -5.18 14.53
C GLU A 75 -5.09 -5.52 14.09
N TYR A 76 -5.44 -5.19 12.85
CA TYR A 76 -6.71 -5.62 12.26
C TYR A 76 -6.56 -6.98 11.61
N ARG A 77 -7.54 -7.86 11.84
CA ARG A 77 -7.63 -9.13 11.13
C ARG A 77 -8.05 -8.91 9.68
N TRP A 78 -9.04 -8.05 9.46
CA TRP A 78 -9.53 -7.70 8.14
C TRP A 78 -10.30 -6.39 8.17
N ILE A 79 -10.30 -5.65 7.05
CA ILE A 79 -11.09 -4.44 6.86
C ILE A 79 -11.81 -4.54 5.51
N TYR A 80 -13.12 -4.36 5.51
CA TYR A 80 -13.90 -4.15 4.28
C TYR A 80 -14.19 -2.65 4.11
N GLY A 81 -14.10 -2.17 2.87
CA GLY A 81 -14.35 -0.76 2.55
C GLY A 81 -13.42 0.17 3.31
N LEU A 82 -12.11 -0.08 3.25
CA LEU A 82 -11.08 0.65 3.99
C LEU A 82 -11.19 2.17 3.79
N ARG A 83 -11.22 2.93 4.88
CA ARG A 83 -11.15 4.39 4.84
C ARG A 83 -10.00 4.91 5.69
N ILE A 84 -9.40 5.99 5.21
CA ILE A 84 -8.33 6.69 5.91
C ILE A 84 -8.72 8.14 6.16
N ASP A 85 -8.14 8.73 7.21
CA ASP A 85 -8.16 10.15 7.50
C ASP A 85 -6.98 10.84 6.77
N PRO A 86 -7.24 11.62 5.71
CA PRO A 86 -6.17 12.27 4.94
C PRO A 86 -5.33 13.23 5.78
N SER A 87 -5.88 13.79 6.86
CA SER A 87 -5.17 14.73 7.74
C SER A 87 -4.02 14.07 8.51
N LYS A 88 -4.04 12.73 8.64
CA LYS A 88 -3.03 11.92 9.34
C LYS A 88 -2.01 11.27 8.39
N THR A 89 -1.98 11.67 7.12
CA THR A 89 -1.07 11.09 6.11
C THR A 89 0.32 11.74 6.06
N GLU A 90 0.51 12.84 6.81
CA GLU A 90 1.78 13.59 6.85
C GLU A 90 2.28 14.02 5.45
N GLY A 91 1.36 14.13 4.47
CA GLY A 91 1.69 14.46 3.08
C GLY A 91 2.41 13.35 2.29
N ALA A 92 2.49 12.13 2.83
CA ALA A 92 3.09 11.00 2.13
C ALA A 92 2.28 10.64 0.87
N GLN A 93 3.00 10.38 -0.22
CA GLN A 93 2.46 9.94 -1.51
C GLN A 93 2.37 8.41 -1.59
N VAL A 94 3.23 7.70 -0.85
CA VAL A 94 3.22 6.23 -0.77
C VAL A 94 3.49 5.77 0.67
N PHE A 95 2.64 4.91 1.22
CA PHE A 95 2.82 4.39 2.59
C PHE A 95 2.03 3.10 2.84
N ARG A 96 2.37 2.43 3.95
CA ARG A 96 1.62 1.32 4.53
C ARG A 96 0.82 1.78 5.74
N LEU A 97 -0.23 1.04 6.09
CA LEU A 97 -0.96 1.28 7.33
C LEU A 97 -0.30 0.49 8.47
N LYS A 98 -0.08 1.13 9.63
CA LYS A 98 0.64 0.49 10.75
C LYS A 98 -0.02 -0.81 11.22
N LYS A 99 -1.35 -0.84 11.27
CA LYS A 99 -2.17 -1.91 11.85
C LYS A 99 -2.84 -2.82 10.80
N PHE A 100 -2.67 -2.52 9.51
CA PHE A 100 -3.26 -3.27 8.39
C PHE A 100 -2.30 -3.29 7.20
N LYS A 101 -1.30 -4.17 7.28
CA LYS A 101 -0.13 -4.15 6.38
C LYS A 101 -0.46 -4.58 4.94
N THR A 102 -1.63 -5.18 4.71
CA THR A 102 -2.04 -5.67 3.39
C THR A 102 -2.18 -4.57 2.33
N ALA A 103 -2.65 -3.38 2.73
CA ALA A 103 -2.85 -2.29 1.77
C ALA A 103 -1.56 -1.47 1.54
N LEU A 104 -1.23 -1.25 0.27
CA LEU A 104 -0.30 -0.19 -0.16
C LEU A 104 -1.12 1.03 -0.55
N ILE A 105 -0.94 2.14 0.18
CA ILE A 105 -1.64 3.38 -0.10
C ILE A 105 -0.77 4.24 -1.02
N VAL A 106 -1.39 4.74 -2.08
CA VAL A 106 -0.77 5.67 -3.02
C VAL A 106 -1.65 6.89 -3.23
N SER A 107 -1.04 8.03 -3.53
CA SER A 107 -1.78 9.22 -3.96
C SER A 107 -2.45 9.04 -5.32
N GLU A 108 -3.39 9.94 -5.63
CA GLU A 108 -4.06 9.94 -6.94
C GLU A 108 -3.07 10.18 -8.09
N ASP A 109 -2.04 11.01 -7.90
CA ASP A 109 -1.01 11.27 -8.92
C ASP A 109 -0.19 10.01 -9.23
N ILE A 110 0.22 9.26 -8.20
CA ILE A 110 0.91 7.97 -8.36
C ILE A 110 -0.01 6.98 -9.06
N LYS A 111 -1.26 6.86 -8.62
CA LYS A 111 -2.28 5.98 -9.21
C LYS A 111 -2.47 6.28 -10.70
N ASN A 112 -2.64 7.55 -11.08
CA ASN A 112 -2.83 7.96 -12.46
C ASN A 112 -1.59 7.68 -13.32
N ALA A 113 -0.38 7.90 -12.78
CA ALA A 113 0.86 7.58 -13.48
C ALA A 113 1.04 6.07 -13.68
N LEU A 114 0.66 5.23 -12.70
CA LEU A 114 0.66 3.78 -12.84
C LEU A 114 -0.35 3.30 -13.89
N GLU A 115 -1.57 3.83 -13.89
CA GLU A 115 -2.56 3.53 -14.93
C GLU A 115 -2.07 3.92 -16.33
N GLY A 116 -1.32 5.02 -16.45
CA GLY A 116 -0.69 5.45 -17.69
C GLY A 116 0.39 4.51 -18.23
N VAL A 117 0.99 3.66 -17.40
CA VAL A 117 1.91 2.60 -17.87
C VAL A 117 1.14 1.49 -18.61
N GLY A 118 -0.07 1.16 -18.14
CA GLY A 118 -0.94 0.14 -18.72
C GLY A 118 -0.51 -1.31 -18.42
N ASN A 119 -1.44 -2.25 -18.60
CA ASN A 119 -1.24 -3.71 -18.49
C ASN A 119 -0.57 -4.20 -17.18
N LEU A 120 -0.86 -3.57 -16.04
CA LEU A 120 -0.23 -3.90 -14.76
C LEU A 120 -0.95 -5.00 -13.95
N GLY A 121 -2.19 -5.34 -14.32
CA GLY A 121 -3.02 -6.26 -13.52
C GLY A 121 -3.41 -5.74 -12.14
N VAL A 122 -3.30 -4.42 -11.90
CA VAL A 122 -3.64 -3.78 -10.63
C VAL A 122 -5.07 -3.26 -10.63
N SER A 123 -5.67 -3.22 -9.44
CA SER A 123 -6.91 -2.49 -9.17
C SER A 123 -6.65 -1.44 -8.09
N PHE A 124 -7.35 -0.32 -8.17
CA PHE A 124 -7.28 0.74 -7.18
C PHE A 124 -8.66 0.92 -6.55
N GLU A 125 -8.70 0.98 -5.22
CA GLU A 125 -9.88 1.38 -4.46
C GLU A 125 -9.63 2.77 -3.86
N ARG A 126 -10.59 3.68 -4.01
CA ARG A 126 -10.54 4.97 -3.33
C ARG A 126 -10.83 4.78 -1.84
N VAL A 127 -9.86 5.17 -1.00
CA VAL A 127 -9.94 5.06 0.47
C VAL A 127 -10.18 6.40 1.18
N THR A 128 -10.41 7.47 0.42
CA THR A 128 -10.72 8.80 0.94
C THR A 128 -12.14 9.23 0.53
N GLY A 129 -12.78 10.06 1.35
CA GLY A 129 -14.16 10.49 1.11
C GLY A 129 -15.22 9.42 1.42
N ALA A 130 -16.47 9.71 1.08
CA ALA A 130 -17.57 8.78 1.31
C ALA A 130 -17.46 7.55 0.38
N PRO A 131 -17.92 6.37 0.81
CA PRO A 131 -18.03 5.21 -0.08
C PRO A 131 -18.88 5.53 -1.31
N GLU A 132 -18.40 5.13 -2.50
CA GLU A 132 -19.23 5.16 -3.69
C GLU A 132 -20.36 4.12 -3.50
N PRO A 133 -21.63 4.48 -3.79
CA PRO A 133 -22.71 3.51 -3.77
C PRO A 133 -22.46 2.45 -4.86
N ARG A 134 -22.56 1.17 -4.47
CA ARG A 134 -22.46 0.02 -5.38
C ARG A 134 -23.60 -0.02 -6.39
#